data_AF-A0A960RAR4-F1
#
_entry.id   AF-A0A960RAR4-F1
#
_cell.length_a   1.000
_cell.length_b   1.000
_cell.length_c   1.000
_cell.angle_alpha   90.00
_cell.angle_beta   90.00
_cell.angle_gamma   90.00
#
_symmetry.space_group_name_H-M   'P 1'
#
loop_
_entity.id
_entity.type
_entity.pdbx_description
1 polymer ?
#
loop_
_entity_poly.entity_id
_entity_poly.type
_entity_poly.pdbx_seq_one_letter_code
_entity_poly.pdbx_strand_id
1 'polypeptide(L)'
;MSESDGVQLRVNSPQRREVVIRADKPWEKLMISFYLTVLDDPETGTLRLWYICRDAKNRPNVAYAESNDGLTWEKPNLGIVDYEGSR
;
A
#
# COMPACT_ATOMS: atom_id res chain seq x y z
N MET A 1 4.81 27.05 -30.02
CA MET A 1 3.89 26.18 -29.25
C MET A 1 3.75 24.90 -30.04
N SER A 2 4.21 23.77 -29.51
CA SER A 2 4.02 22.46 -30.16
C SER A 2 2.57 22.03 -29.97
N GLU A 3 1.84 21.84 -31.06
CA GLU A 3 0.49 21.27 -31.08
C GLU A 3 0.58 19.75 -30.88
N SER A 4 -0.27 19.18 -30.03
CA SER A 4 -0.36 17.73 -29.84
C SER A 4 -1.47 17.16 -30.72
N ASP A 5 -1.14 16.76 -31.96
CA ASP A 5 -2.08 16.04 -32.82
C ASP A 5 -2.13 14.55 -32.46
N GLY A 6 -3.33 13.97 -32.41
CA GLY A 6 -3.55 12.53 -32.23
C GLY A 6 -3.68 12.02 -30.79
N VAL A 7 -3.71 12.90 -29.78
CA VAL A 7 -3.97 12.48 -28.38
C VAL A 7 -5.47 12.34 -28.13
N GLN A 8 -5.89 11.20 -27.59
CA GLN A 8 -7.26 10.97 -27.12
C GLN A 8 -7.26 10.65 -25.63
N LEU A 9 -8.09 11.35 -24.85
CA LEU A 9 -8.37 10.96 -23.48
C LEU A 9 -9.21 9.67 -23.48
N ARG A 10 -8.75 8.66 -22.76
CA ARG A 10 -9.51 7.43 -22.51
C ARG A 10 -9.54 7.13 -21.03
N VAL A 11 -10.68 6.66 -20.55
CA VAL A 11 -10.80 6.08 -19.22
C VAL A 11 -10.42 4.61 -19.32
N ASN A 12 -9.53 4.14 -18.45
CA ASN A 12 -9.23 2.72 -18.34
C ASN A 12 -10.49 1.98 -17.86
N SER A 13 -10.95 1.01 -18.63
CA SER A 13 -12.11 0.21 -18.25
C SER A 13 -11.85 -0.50 -16.91
N PRO A 14 -12.78 -0.46 -15.94
CA PRO A 14 -12.58 -1.11 -14.66
C PRO A 14 -12.48 -2.62 -14.86
N GLN A 15 -11.38 -3.21 -14.38
CA GLN A 15 -11.21 -4.64 -14.36
C GLN A 15 -11.35 -5.13 -12.92
N ARG A 16 -12.18 -6.16 -12.71
CA ARG A 16 -12.22 -6.83 -11.41
C ARG A 16 -10.87 -7.51 -11.19
N ARG A 17 -10.25 -7.22 -10.05
CA ARG A 17 -9.00 -7.83 -9.60
C ARG A 17 -9.17 -8.37 -8.19
N GLU A 18 -8.21 -9.18 -7.78
CA GLU A 18 -8.04 -9.71 -6.44
C GLU A 18 -7.79 -8.60 -5.41
N VAL A 19 -7.95 -8.95 -4.12
CA VAL A 19 -7.61 -8.07 -3.01
C VAL A 19 -6.08 -8.06 -2.86
N VAL A 20 -5.46 -6.91 -3.13
CA VAL A 20 -4.00 -6.74 -3.07
C VAL A 20 -3.48 -6.50 -1.65
N ILE A 21 -4.28 -5.91 -0.76
CA ILE A 21 -3.90 -5.72 0.65
C ILE A 21 -5.03 -6.15 1.57
N ARG A 22 -4.72 -7.01 2.54
CA ARG A 22 -5.66 -7.54 3.53
C ARG A 22 -5.34 -6.95 4.90
N ALA A 23 -6.36 -6.67 5.69
CA ALA A 23 -6.20 -6.30 7.09
C ALA A 23 -5.98 -7.58 7.93
N ASP A 24 -4.74 -8.04 7.99
CA ASP A 24 -4.32 -9.30 8.64
C ASP A 24 -3.39 -9.09 9.83
N LYS A 25 -3.02 -7.83 10.13
CA LYS A 25 -2.23 -7.45 11.31
C LYS A 25 -3.11 -6.76 12.36
N PRO A 26 -2.74 -6.84 13.66
CA PRO A 26 -3.58 -6.31 14.74
C PRO A 26 -3.75 -4.78 14.68
N TRP A 27 -2.75 -4.05 14.18
CA TRP A 27 -2.79 -2.60 13.99
C TRP A 27 -3.75 -2.13 12.88
N GLU A 28 -4.34 -3.05 12.10
CA GLU A 28 -5.23 -2.77 10.96
C GLU A 28 -6.68 -3.16 11.22
N LYS A 29 -6.99 -3.67 12.42
CA LYS A 29 -8.24 -4.39 12.70
C LYS A 29 -9.52 -3.61 12.40
N LEU A 30 -9.52 -2.29 12.52
CA LEU A 30 -10.68 -1.48 12.23
C LEU A 30 -10.74 -1.09 10.75
N MET A 31 -9.62 -0.62 10.19
CA MET A 31 -9.56 -0.25 8.77
C MET A 31 -8.13 -0.10 8.23
N ILE A 32 -8.03 -0.24 6.91
CA ILE A 32 -6.95 0.33 6.08
C ILE A 32 -7.56 1.47 5.26
N SER A 33 -6.89 2.62 5.21
CA SER A 33 -7.39 3.86 4.60
C SER A 33 -6.71 4.19 3.27
N PHE A 34 -7.38 4.98 2.44
CA PHE A 34 -7.01 5.34 1.07
C PHE A 34 -5.82 6.31 0.92
N TYR A 35 -5.08 6.58 2.00
CA TYR A 35 -3.77 7.21 1.88
C TYR A 35 -2.71 6.12 1.77
N LEU A 36 -2.45 5.73 0.52
CA LEU A 36 -1.50 4.71 0.12
C LEU A 36 -0.46 5.37 -0.80
N THR A 37 0.80 5.38 -0.38
CA THR A 37 1.91 5.80 -1.24
C THR A 37 2.72 4.58 -1.61
N VAL A 38 2.78 4.27 -2.90
CA VAL A 38 3.65 3.23 -3.46
C VAL A 38 4.86 3.90 -4.09
N LEU A 39 6.05 3.40 -3.76
CA LEU A 39 7.33 3.77 -4.36
C LEU A 39 7.94 2.54 -5.00
N ASP A 40 8.36 2.65 -6.26
CA ASP A 40 9.27 1.71 -6.89
C ASP A 40 10.70 2.09 -6.48
N ASP A 41 11.38 1.24 -5.70
CA ASP A 41 12.74 1.48 -5.25
C ASP A 41 13.75 1.04 -6.32
N PRO A 42 14.40 1.97 -7.02
CA PRO A 42 15.29 1.63 -8.14
C PRO A 42 16.57 0.91 -7.70
N GLU A 43 16.93 0.95 -6.41
CA GLU A 43 18.13 0.26 -5.90
C GLU A 43 17.88 -1.22 -5.66
N THR A 44 16.66 -1.57 -5.21
CA THR A 44 16.31 -2.95 -4.84
C THR A 44 15.37 -3.62 -5.85
N GLY A 45 14.66 -2.84 -6.67
CA GLY A 45 13.55 -3.31 -7.50
C GLY A 45 12.28 -3.64 -6.71
N THR A 46 12.24 -3.31 -5.41
CA THR A 46 11.12 -3.63 -4.53
C THR A 46 10.12 -2.48 -4.51
N LEU A 47 8.84 -2.80 -4.67
CA LEU A 47 7.75 -1.87 -4.41
C LEU A 47 7.56 -1.71 -2.90
N ARG A 48 7.58 -0.48 -2.43
CA ARG A 48 7.38 -0.12 -1.03
C ARG A 48 6.08 0.63 -0.86
N LEU A 49 5.26 0.22 0.09
CA LEU A 49 3.96 0.83 0.40
C LEU A 49 3.95 1.36 1.82
N TRP A 50 3.57 2.63 1.97
CA TRP A 50 3.17 3.22 3.24
C TRP A 50 1.68 3.49 3.23
N TYR A 51 1.01 3.05 4.30
CA TYR A 51 -0.44 3.16 4.41
C TYR A 51 -0.90 3.54 5.80
N ILE A 52 -2.02 4.26 5.85
CA ILE A 52 -2.69 4.58 7.11
C ILE A 52 -3.66 3.47 7.45
N CYS A 53 -3.65 3.02 8.70
CA CYS A 53 -4.59 2.07 9.23
C CYS A 53 -5.04 2.45 10.64
N ARG A 54 -6.09 1.78 11.11
CA ARG A 54 -6.58 1.93 12.47
C ARG A 54 -6.80 0.59 13.10
N ASP A 55 -6.42 0.48 14.36
CA ASP A 55 -6.62 -0.73 15.14
C ASP A 55 -8.04 -0.83 15.70
N ALA A 56 -8.33 -1.93 16.42
CA ALA A 56 -9.64 -2.17 17.02
C ALA A 56 -10.09 -1.09 18.03
N LYS A 57 -9.16 -0.29 18.58
CA LYS A 57 -9.43 0.83 19.50
C LYS A 57 -9.47 2.17 18.76
N ASN A 58 -9.54 2.16 17.43
CA ASN A 58 -9.54 3.33 16.57
C ASN A 58 -8.26 4.20 16.66
N ARG A 59 -7.14 3.63 17.16
CA ARG A 59 -5.85 4.34 17.20
C ARG A 59 -5.27 4.40 15.77
N PRO A 60 -4.84 5.59 15.31
CA PRO A 60 -4.23 5.73 13.98
C PRO A 60 -2.81 5.16 13.97
N ASN A 61 -2.44 4.47 12.90
CA ASN A 61 -1.09 3.96 12.66
C ASN A 61 -0.67 4.28 11.22
N VAL A 62 0.64 4.42 11.02
CA VAL A 62 1.28 4.34 9.71
C VAL A 62 2.00 3.00 9.65
N ALA A 63 1.73 2.23 8.61
CA ALA A 63 2.29 0.89 8.44
C ALA A 63 2.97 0.76 7.08
N TYR A 64 3.78 -0.28 6.95
CA TYR A 64 4.68 -0.51 5.83
C TYR A 64 4.46 -1.91 5.24
N ALA A 65 4.61 -2.02 3.93
CA ALA A 65 4.59 -3.29 3.21
C ALA A 65 5.53 -3.25 2.00
N GLU A 66 5.98 -4.42 1.57
CA GLU A 66 6.88 -4.62 0.43
C GLU A 66 6.28 -5.60 -0.57
N SER A 67 6.59 -5.43 -1.85
CA SER A 67 6.15 -6.32 -2.92
C SER A 67 7.13 -6.34 -4.08
N ASN A 68 7.23 -7.47 -4.78
CA ASN A 68 7.99 -7.60 -6.02
C ASN A 68 7.11 -7.56 -7.28
N ASP A 69 5.80 -7.75 -7.12
CA ASP A 69 4.84 -7.90 -8.25
C ASP A 69 3.67 -6.89 -8.19
N GLY A 70 3.54 -6.14 -7.09
CA GLY A 70 2.46 -5.20 -6.83
C GLY A 70 1.13 -5.85 -6.44
N LEU A 71 1.08 -7.18 -6.42
CA LEU A 71 -0.13 -7.98 -6.14
C LEU A 71 -0.07 -8.63 -4.76
N THR A 72 1.12 -9.14 -4.40
CA THR A 72 1.40 -9.81 -3.14
C THR A 72 2.23 -8.90 -2.26
N TRP A 73 1.71 -8.55 -1.09
CA TRP A 73 2.36 -7.62 -0.17
C TRP A 73 2.76 -8.30 1.12
N GLU A 74 4.05 -8.26 1.43
CA GLU A 74 4.63 -8.68 2.69
C GLU A 74 4.67 -7.51 3.67
N LYS A 75 4.46 -7.78 4.96
CA LYS A 75 4.51 -6.73 6.00
C LYS A 75 5.67 -7.01 6.95
N PRO A 76 6.87 -6.47 6.63
CA PRO A 76 8.03 -6.32 7.48
C PRO A 76 7.82 -6.44 8.97
N ASN A 77 8.60 -7.23 9.71
CA ASN A 77 8.98 -6.68 11.00
C ASN A 77 10.24 -5.85 10.86
N LEU A 78 10.11 -4.55 11.09
CA LEU A 78 11.21 -3.59 10.99
C LEU A 78 11.99 -3.45 12.30
N GLY A 79 11.45 -3.94 13.43
CA GLY A 79 12.05 -3.78 14.75
C GLY A 79 12.06 -2.36 15.29
N ILE A 80 11.21 -1.46 14.76
CA ILE A 80 11.20 -0.02 15.09
C ILE A 80 10.13 0.33 16.14
N VAL A 81 9.01 -0.40 16.16
CA VAL A 81 7.87 -0.12 17.05
C VAL A 81 7.36 -1.43 17.65
N ASP A 82 7.28 -1.47 18.98
CA ASP A 82 6.67 -2.58 19.71
C ASP A 82 5.14 -2.38 19.73
N TYR A 83 4.39 -3.29 19.08
CA TYR A 83 2.92 -3.26 19.07
C TYR A 83 2.34 -4.58 19.57
N GLU A 84 1.78 -4.57 20.79
CA GLU A 84 1.11 -5.74 21.40
C GLU A 84 1.95 -7.04 21.36
N GLY A 85 3.27 -6.92 21.49
CA GLY A 85 4.21 -8.05 21.45
C GLY A 85 4.70 -8.44 20.05
N SER A 86 4.28 -7.74 18.99
CA SER A 86 4.86 -7.86 17.65
C SER A 86 6.22 -7.17 17.60
N ARG A 87 7.26 -7.94 17.27
CA ARG A 87 8.66 -7.52 17.04
C ARG A 87 9.32 -8.30 15.93
#